data_AF-A0A3A4PF79-F1
#
_entry.id   AF-A0A3A4PF79-F1
#
_cell.length_a   1.000
_cell.length_b   1.000
_cell.length_c   1.000
_cell.angle_alpha   90.00
_cell.angle_beta   90.00
_cell.angle_gamma   90.00
#
_symmetry.space_group_name_H-M   'P 1'
#
loop_
_entity.id
_entity.type
_entity.pdbx_description
1 polymer ?
#
loop_
_entity_poly.entity_id
_entity_poly.type
_entity_poly.pdbx_seq_one_letter_code
_entity_poly.pdbx_strand_id
1 'polypeptide(L)'
;MKRYTEEQIIRMLKEAEATSISETSRKHGVSEWSLYRWRKMYGDMDIPDAKRLKVLEKENARLKRIVAQQAVDIDALKEVLSKKW
;
A
#
# COMPACT_ATOMS: atom_id res chain seq x y z
N MET A 1 4.76 -14.22 1.44
CA MET A 1 5.32 -13.17 2.31
C MET A 1 6.27 -12.32 1.46
N LYS A 2 6.08 -10.99 1.36
CA LYS A 2 7.03 -10.14 0.64
C LYS A 2 8.38 -10.18 1.40
N ARG A 3 9.48 -10.50 0.71
CA ARG A 3 10.83 -10.62 1.32
C ARG A 3 11.35 -9.28 1.88
N TYR A 4 10.89 -8.16 1.33
CA TYR A 4 11.27 -6.80 1.74
C TYR A 4 10.03 -5.94 2.02
N THR A 5 10.12 -5.10 3.04
CA THR A 5 9.15 -4.04 3.36
C THR A 5 9.32 -2.85 2.43
N GLU A 6 8.28 -2.02 2.31
CA GLU A 6 8.32 -0.79 1.50
C GLU A 6 9.38 0.17 2.02
N GLU A 7 9.55 0.28 3.34
CA GLU A 7 10.60 1.10 3.94
C GLU A 7 12.01 0.56 3.64
N GLN A 8 12.20 -0.76 3.60
CA GLN A 8 13.48 -1.35 3.18
C GLN A 8 13.75 -1.09 1.70
N ILE A 9 12.73 -1.20 0.84
CA ILE A 9 12.83 -0.91 -0.59
C ILE A 9 13.20 0.56 -0.82
N ILE A 10 12.51 1.50 -0.18
CA ILE A 10 12.81 2.93 -0.29
C ILE A 10 14.22 3.24 0.19
N ARG A 11 14.68 2.64 1.30
CA ARG A 11 16.07 2.78 1.76
C ARG A 11 17.09 2.29 0.72
N MET A 12 16.85 1.13 0.11
CA MET A 12 17.71 0.60 -0.95
C MET A 12 17.72 1.50 -2.19
N LEU A 13 16.57 2.09 -2.55
CA LEU A 13 16.50 3.02 -3.68
C LEU A 13 17.28 4.31 -3.43
N LYS A 14 17.16 4.90 -2.23
CA LYS A 14 17.96 6.07 -1.83
C LYS A 14 19.47 5.76 -1.80
N GLU A 15 19.84 4.57 -1.34
CA GLU A 15 21.23 4.12 -1.37
C GLU A 15 21.75 3.97 -2.81
N ALA A 16 20.94 3.43 -3.72
CA ALA A 16 21.29 3.29 -5.13
C ALA A 16 21.40 4.64 -5.87
N GLU A 17 20.76 5.69 -5.38
CA GLU A 17 20.93 7.07 -5.87
C GLU A 17 22.24 7.70 -5.41
N ALA A 18 22.67 7.41 -4.19
CA ALA A 18 23.93 7.91 -3.64
C ALA A 18 25.17 7.13 -4.11
N THR A 19 24.99 5.86 -4.48
CA THR A 19 26.07 4.97 -4.93
C THR A 19 25.82 4.54 -6.38
N SER A 20 25.39 3.31 -6.59
CA SER A 20 24.95 2.77 -7.87
C SER A 20 23.98 1.61 -7.67
N ILE A 21 23.19 1.32 -8.70
CA ILE A 21 22.29 0.15 -8.73
C ILE A 21 23.08 -1.15 -8.56
N SER A 22 24.27 -1.26 -9.17
CA SER A 22 25.08 -2.47 -9.13
C SER A 22 25.68 -2.75 -7.75
N GLU A 23 26.22 -1.72 -7.09
CA GLU A 23 26.75 -1.87 -5.74
C GLU A 23 25.66 -2.18 -4.71
N THR A 24 24.52 -1.50 -4.82
CA THR A 24 23.35 -1.74 -3.96
C THR A 24 22.81 -3.16 -4.16
N SER A 25 22.72 -3.61 -5.40
CA SER A 25 22.34 -4.99 -5.78
C SER A 25 23.21 -6.02 -5.07
N ARG A 26 24.55 -5.87 -5.18
CA ARG A 26 25.52 -6.75 -4.53
C ARG A 26 25.43 -6.69 -3.00
N LYS A 27 25.29 -5.51 -2.42
CA LYS A 27 25.26 -5.31 -0.95
C LYS A 27 24.03 -5.95 -0.31
N HIS A 28 22.86 -5.80 -0.93
CA HIS A 28 21.58 -6.29 -0.37
C HIS A 28 21.17 -7.67 -0.90
N GLY A 29 21.97 -8.27 -1.79
CA GLY A 29 21.65 -9.57 -2.40
C GLY A 29 20.34 -9.54 -3.20
N VAL A 30 20.08 -8.41 -3.87
CA VAL A 30 18.88 -8.19 -4.70
C VAL A 30 19.32 -8.03 -6.15
N SER A 31 18.56 -8.54 -7.11
CA SER A 31 18.91 -8.32 -8.52
C SER A 31 18.72 -6.86 -8.91
N GLU A 32 19.57 -6.36 -9.82
CA GLU A 32 19.44 -5.01 -10.39
C GLU A 32 18.04 -4.79 -11.00
N TRP A 33 17.48 -5.83 -11.64
CA TRP A 33 16.12 -5.80 -12.16
C TRP A 33 15.07 -5.51 -11.08
N SER A 34 15.25 -6.04 -9.87
CA SER A 34 14.37 -5.75 -8.73
C SER A 34 14.46 -4.28 -8.32
N LEU A 35 15.66 -3.71 -8.29
CA LEU A 35 15.87 -2.29 -8.00
C LEU A 35 15.22 -1.38 -9.07
N TYR A 36 15.35 -1.71 -10.35
CA TYR A 36 14.66 -0.98 -11.42
C TYR A 36 13.13 -1.05 -11.30
N ARG A 37 12.59 -2.23 -11.00
CA ARG A 37 11.15 -2.41 -10.77
C ARG A 37 10.69 -1.59 -9.57
N TRP A 38 11.44 -1.61 -8.47
CA TRP A 38 11.11 -0.84 -7.28
C TRP A 38 11.21 0.65 -7.52
N ARG A 39 12.19 1.14 -8.29
CA ARG A 39 12.30 2.55 -8.66
C ARG A 39 11.04 3.03 -9.39
N LYS A 40 10.46 2.22 -10.28
CA LYS A 40 9.19 2.56 -10.94
C LYS A 40 7.99 2.63 -10.00
N MET A 41 8.00 1.88 -8.89
CA MET A 41 6.87 1.78 -7.96
C MET A 41 7.00 2.71 -6.75
N TYR A 42 8.22 3.02 -6.32
CA TYR A 42 8.52 3.69 -5.05
C TYR A 42 9.56 4.81 -5.20
N GLY A 43 10.07 5.08 -6.40
CA GLY A 43 11.16 6.05 -6.62
C GLY A 43 10.81 7.48 -6.20
N ASP A 44 9.54 7.86 -6.31
CA ASP A 44 9.06 9.19 -5.91
C ASP A 44 8.45 9.20 -4.49
N MET A 45 8.52 8.08 -3.74
CA MET A 45 7.98 7.99 -2.39
C MET A 45 9.07 8.17 -1.33
N ASP A 46 8.83 9.05 -0.37
CA ASP A 46 9.58 9.05 0.87
C ASP A 46 9.01 8.04 1.90
N ILE A 47 9.83 7.63 2.86
CA ILE A 47 9.44 6.69 3.93
C ILE A 47 8.19 7.19 4.71
N PRO A 48 8.06 8.49 5.05
CA PRO A 48 6.84 9.01 5.67
C PRO A 48 5.60 8.84 4.77
N ASP A 49 5.74 9.02 3.45
CA ASP A 49 4.64 8.89 2.50
C ASP A 49 4.16 7.44 2.39
N ALA A 50 5.09 6.48 2.33
CA ALA A 50 4.75 5.05 2.34
C ALA A 50 4.00 4.65 3.61
N LYS A 51 4.45 5.13 4.78
CA LYS A 51 3.75 4.88 6.06
C LYS A 51 2.36 5.48 6.05
N ARG A 52 2.22 6.72 5.59
CA ARG A 52 0.93 7.42 5.50
C ARG A 52 -0.02 6.71 4.55
N LEU A 53 0.45 6.28 3.38
CA LEU A 53 -0.31 5.52 2.40
C LEU A 53 -0.87 4.24 3.03
N LYS A 54 -0.04 3.44 3.70
CA LYS A 54 -0.47 2.20 4.35
C LYS A 54 -1.55 2.42 5.42
N VAL A 55 -1.43 3.50 6.19
CA VAL A 55 -2.46 3.87 7.18
C VAL A 55 -3.77 4.24 6.48
N LEU A 56 -3.70 5.05 5.43
CA LEU A 56 -4.87 5.46 4.64
C LEU A 56 -5.54 4.27 3.96
N GLU A 57 -4.78 3.32 3.41
CA GLU A 57 -5.32 2.10 2.80
C GLU A 57 -6.06 1.23 3.83
N LYS A 58 -5.49 1.06 5.03
CA LYS A 58 -6.12 0.32 6.12
C LYS A 58 -7.43 0.98 6.56
N GLU A 59 -7.41 2.29 6.70
CA GLU A 59 -8.59 3.05 7.11
C GLU A 59 -9.67 3.03 6.02
N ASN A 60 -9.30 3.21 4.75
CA ASN A 60 -10.22 3.11 3.63
C ASN A 60 -10.87 1.72 3.56
N ALA A 61 -10.11 0.64 3.76
CA ALA A 61 -10.64 -0.72 3.82
C ALA A 61 -11.60 -0.94 5.01
N ARG A 62 -11.38 -0.25 6.14
CA ARG A 62 -12.30 -0.27 7.29
C ARG A 62 -13.58 0.50 6.99
N LEU A 63 -13.46 1.70 6.44
CA LEU A 63 -14.60 2.56 6.07
C LEU A 63 -15.48 1.91 5.02
N LYS A 64 -14.90 1.32 3.96
CA LYS A 64 -15.65 0.56 2.94
C LYS A 64 -16.50 -0.56 3.53
N ARG A 65 -15.97 -1.30 4.51
CA ARG A 65 -16.72 -2.36 5.20
C ARG A 65 -17.89 -1.80 6.00
N ILE A 66 -17.69 -0.71 6.72
CA ILE A 66 -18.75 -0.05 7.48
C ILE A 66 -19.86 0.45 6.54
N VAL A 67 -19.49 1.11 5.45
CA VAL A 67 -20.45 1.62 4.46
C VAL A 67 -21.24 0.48 3.81
N ALA A 68 -20.57 -0.63 3.45
CA ALA A 68 -21.26 -1.79 2.89
C ALA A 68 -22.26 -2.41 3.88
N GLN A 69 -21.87 -2.53 5.16
CA GLN A 69 -22.79 -3.03 6.19
C GLN A 69 -23.99 -2.09 6.38
N GLN A 70 -23.74 -0.78 6.47
CA GLN A 70 -24.80 0.22 6.58
C GLN A 70 -25.75 0.20 5.38
N ALA A 71 -25.24 0.00 4.16
CA ALA A 71 -26.07 -0.11 2.97
C ALA A 71 -27.04 -1.30 3.07
N VAL A 72 -26.55 -2.47 3.50
CA VAL A 72 -27.39 -3.66 3.72
C VAL A 72 -28.45 -3.41 4.79
N ASP A 73 -28.06 -2.80 5.91
CA ASP A 73 -28.99 -2.50 7.01
C ASP A 73 -30.09 -1.52 6.56
N ILE A 74 -29.72 -0.49 5.79
CA ILE A 74 -30.66 0.49 5.23
C ILE A 74 -31.64 -0.18 4.27
N ASP A 75 -31.17 -1.07 3.39
CA ASP A 75 -32.02 -1.77 2.43
C ASP A 75 -33.02 -2.69 3.15
N ALA A 76 -32.57 -3.42 4.17
CA ALA A 76 -33.45 -4.24 5.01
C ALA A 76 -34.52 -3.40 5.74
N LEU A 77 -34.13 -2.25 6.30
CA LEU A 77 -35.07 -1.33 6.97
C LEU A 77 -36.11 -0.78 5.99
N LYS A 78 -35.70 -0.40 4.77
CA LYS A 78 -36.62 0.08 3.73
C LYS A 78 -37.61 -1.01 3.32
N GLU A 79 -37.17 -2.26 3.19
CA GLU A 79 -38.06 -3.38 2.86
C GLU A 79 -39.09 -3.65 3.97
N VAL A 80 -38.69 -3.56 5.24
CA VAL A 80 -39.62 -3.72 6.36
C VAL A 80 -40.65 -2.58 6.38
N LEU A 81 -40.23 -1.34 6.10
CA LEU A 81 -41.12 -0.18 6.08
C LEU A 81 -42.09 -0.21 4.88
N SER A 82 -41.66 -0.72 3.73
CA SER A 82 -42.52 -0.82 2.54
C SER A 82 -43.63 -1.88 2.68
N LYS A 83 -43.44 -2.88 3.54
CA LYS A 83 -44.45 -3.93 3.84
C LYS A 83 -45.47 -3.52 4.91
N LYS A 84 -45.35 -2.35 5.52
CA LYS A 84 -46.26 -1.86 6.58
C LYS A 84 -47.54 -1.17 6.07
N TRP A 85 -47.80 -1.23 4.76
CA TRP A 85 -48.97 -0.64 4.11
C TRP A 85 -49.58 -1.61 3.11
#